data_AF-A0A830CG15-F1
#
_entry.id   AF-A0A830CG15-F1
#
_cell.length_a   1.000
_cell.length_b   1.000
_cell.length_c   1.000
_cell.angle_alpha   90.00
_cell.angle_beta   90.00
_cell.angle_gamma   90.00
#
_symmetry.space_group_name_H-M   'P 1'
#
loop_
_entity.id
_entity.type
_entity.pdbx_description
1 polymer ?
#
loop_
_entity_poly.entity_id
_entity_poly.type
_entity_poly.pdbx_seq_one_letter_code
_entity_poly.pdbx_strand_id
1 'polypeptide(L)'
;MATVRLVHLKAALRGWTPSPPPGWELNRLPNRAIRAFSSAMSPPSKAIVYDEQGSPDAVCKVKELPPLPIKDEDVCVRMLAAPINPSDVNRIEGVYPVRPPVPAVGGYEGVGEVLSVGSAVKGLRPGDWVIPSPPFSGTWQTYLVKEQSVWHRIDKSTPLEYAATITINPLTALRMLEDFVDLKSGDAVVQNGATSIVGQCIIQLARVRGIHSINIIRDRPGADEVKQKLKKLGADEVFTEKQLEVKNLKSLLADIPEPTLGFNCVGGNAASLVLKFLKHGGTMVTYGGMSKKPITVSTSSFIFKVQVEKNYNCHIFAVPFYKIFKAFPMQYVLTHFLWDRAATSPIKNTPPFKLSLLKTKQN
;
A
#
# COMPACT_ATOMS: atom_id res chain seq x y z
N MET A 1 31.14 11.82 56.08
CA MET A 1 30.60 13.02 55.42
C MET A 1 29.09 13.02 55.58
N ALA A 2 28.62 14.02 56.33
CA ALA A 2 27.25 14.53 56.52
C ALA A 2 26.06 13.55 56.61
N THR A 3 25.73 13.20 57.85
CA THR A 3 24.44 12.67 58.31
C THR A 3 23.45 13.83 58.49
N VAL A 4 22.26 13.77 57.87
CA VAL A 4 21.19 14.78 58.02
C VAL A 4 20.41 14.50 59.31
N ARG A 5 20.44 15.46 60.24
CA ARG A 5 19.63 15.48 61.47
C ARG A 5 18.24 16.05 61.19
N LEU A 6 17.21 15.30 61.58
CA LEU A 6 15.84 15.77 61.75
C LEU A 6 15.76 16.66 63.00
N VAL A 7 15.15 17.84 62.89
CA VAL A 7 14.75 18.64 64.06
C VAL A 7 13.24 18.86 64.00
N HIS A 8 12.54 18.28 64.96
CA HIS A 8 11.14 18.61 65.28
C HIS A 8 11.12 19.84 66.20
N LEU A 9 10.33 20.84 65.84
CA LEU A 9 9.88 21.87 66.78
C LEU A 9 8.36 21.70 67.00
N LYS A 10 8.01 21.16 68.17
CA LYS A 10 6.69 21.34 68.79
C LYS A 10 6.80 22.57 69.69
N ALA A 11 6.01 23.60 69.42
CA ALA A 11 5.67 24.62 70.40
C ALA A 11 4.15 24.71 70.51
N ALA A 12 3.65 24.43 71.71
CA ALA A 12 2.27 24.52 72.09
C ALA A 12 1.96 25.96 72.54
N LEU A 13 0.90 26.56 71.99
CA LEU A 13 0.19 27.65 72.66
C LEU A 13 -1.32 27.46 72.46
N ARG A 14 -2.02 27.58 73.58
CA ARG A 14 -3.46 27.35 73.77
C ARG A 14 -4.28 28.52 73.25
N GLY A 15 -5.46 28.20 72.71
CA GLY A 15 -6.73 28.86 73.03
C GLY A 15 -6.93 30.32 72.63
N TRP A 16 -7.39 30.55 71.41
CA TRP A 16 -8.38 31.59 71.11
C TRP A 16 -9.03 31.33 69.74
N THR A 17 -10.36 31.22 69.69
CA THR A 17 -11.13 31.11 68.44
C THR A 17 -11.99 32.37 68.29
N PRO A 18 -11.73 33.24 67.31
CA PRO A 18 -12.73 34.19 66.84
C PRO A 18 -13.52 33.55 65.69
N SER A 19 -14.85 33.54 65.83
CA SER A 19 -15.78 33.20 64.74
C SER A 19 -15.58 34.18 63.57
N PRO A 20 -15.56 33.73 62.30
CA PRO A 20 -15.44 34.63 61.16
C PRO A 20 -16.79 35.33 60.89
N PRO A 21 -16.76 36.60 60.41
CA PRO A 21 -17.96 37.30 59.97
C PRO A 21 -18.52 36.67 58.67
N PRO A 22 -19.85 36.74 58.44
CA PRO A 22 -20.46 36.17 57.24
C PRO A 22 -20.24 37.08 56.03
N GLY A 23 -19.79 36.51 54.92
CA GLY A 23 -19.81 37.20 53.62
C GLY A 23 -18.46 37.36 52.93
N TRP A 24 -17.80 36.26 52.61
CA TRP A 24 -16.82 36.23 51.52
C TRP A 24 -16.84 34.83 50.89
N GLU A 25 -17.47 34.72 49.73
CA GLU A 25 -17.34 33.52 48.90
C GLU A 25 -15.90 33.43 48.38
N LEU A 26 -15.16 32.42 48.83
CA LEU A 26 -13.97 31.96 48.13
C LEU A 26 -14.42 31.41 46.78
N ASN A 27 -14.32 32.23 45.73
CA ASN A 27 -14.24 31.74 44.37
C ASN A 27 -13.05 30.77 44.30
N ARG A 28 -13.34 29.46 44.39
CA ARG A 28 -12.38 28.42 44.04
C ARG A 28 -12.06 28.63 42.56
N LEU A 29 -10.89 29.18 42.28
CA LEU A 29 -10.32 29.11 40.94
C LEU A 29 -10.37 27.63 40.53
N PRO A 30 -10.93 27.30 39.34
CA PRO A 30 -10.96 25.93 38.90
C PRO A 30 -9.52 25.42 38.88
N ASN A 31 -9.28 24.27 39.51
CA ASN A 31 -8.04 23.51 39.38
C ASN A 31 -7.81 23.29 37.87
N ARG A 32 -7.07 24.20 37.24
CA ARG A 32 -6.45 23.96 35.95
C ARG A 32 -5.41 22.90 36.27
N ALA A 33 -5.79 21.64 36.06
CA ALA A 33 -4.84 20.56 35.92
C ALA A 33 -3.88 21.00 34.81
N ILE A 34 -2.70 21.49 35.21
CA ILE A 34 -1.57 21.61 34.30
C ILE A 34 -1.24 20.16 33.99
N ARG A 35 -1.83 19.63 32.91
CA ARG A 35 -1.33 18.38 32.31
C ARG A 35 0.09 18.70 31.91
N ALA A 36 1.05 18.22 32.69
CA ALA A 36 2.42 18.16 32.25
C ALA A 36 2.40 17.33 30.96
N PHE A 37 2.59 17.97 29.80
CA PHE A 37 2.83 17.25 28.56
C PHE A 37 4.09 16.44 28.80
N SER A 38 3.95 15.13 28.96
CA SER A 38 5.10 14.23 28.82
C SER A 38 5.53 14.37 27.36
N SER A 39 6.53 15.21 27.10
CA SER A 39 7.11 15.32 25.77
C SER A 39 8.02 14.12 25.55
N ALA A 40 7.45 12.92 25.48
CA ALA A 40 8.18 11.78 24.98
C ALA A 40 8.65 12.12 23.57
N MET A 41 9.95 11.97 23.31
CA MET A 41 10.56 12.25 22.02
C MET A 41 10.96 10.94 21.35
N SER A 42 10.89 10.88 20.02
CA SER A 42 11.55 9.81 19.28
C SER A 42 13.08 9.94 19.38
N PRO A 43 13.84 8.89 19.05
CA PRO A 43 15.25 9.07 18.72
C PRO A 43 15.41 9.99 17.48
N PRO A 44 16.60 10.59 17.27
CA PRO A 44 16.94 11.20 15.98
C PRO A 44 16.88 10.14 14.88
N SER A 45 16.50 10.55 13.67
CA SER A 45 16.27 9.65 12.54
C SER A 45 17.28 9.87 11.42
N LYS A 46 17.91 8.82 10.91
CA LYS A 46 18.62 8.89 9.63
C LYS A 46 17.63 8.65 8.50
N ALA A 47 17.58 9.54 7.52
CA ALA A 47 16.59 9.53 6.45
C ALA A 47 17.23 9.79 5.09
N ILE A 48 16.62 9.25 4.03
CA ILE A 48 16.92 9.62 2.65
C ILE A 48 16.03 10.80 2.26
N VAL A 49 16.63 11.97 2.11
CA VAL A 49 15.95 13.24 1.82
C VAL A 49 16.36 13.78 0.46
N TYR A 50 15.41 14.35 -0.28
CA TYR A 50 15.67 15.11 -1.50
C TYR A 50 15.04 16.50 -1.39
N ASP A 51 15.82 17.54 -1.69
CA ASP A 51 15.41 18.95 -1.57
C ASP A 51 14.82 19.50 -2.89
N GLU A 52 15.00 18.77 -3.99
CA GLU A 52 14.49 19.07 -5.33
C GLU A 52 14.25 17.76 -6.10
N GLN A 53 13.48 17.82 -7.19
CA GLN A 53 13.30 16.66 -8.06
C GLN A 53 14.50 16.45 -8.98
N GLY A 54 14.81 15.19 -9.31
CA GLY A 54 15.88 14.84 -10.23
C GLY A 54 16.21 13.35 -10.22
N SER A 55 17.31 12.98 -10.86
CA SER A 55 17.81 11.60 -10.79
C SER A 55 18.08 11.21 -9.33
N PRO A 56 17.59 10.07 -8.83
CA PRO A 56 17.77 9.68 -7.43
C PRO A 56 19.21 9.76 -6.94
N ASP A 57 20.18 9.33 -7.76
CA ASP A 57 21.61 9.34 -7.43
C ASP A 57 22.17 10.76 -7.26
N ALA A 58 21.56 11.76 -7.89
CA ALA A 58 22.00 13.14 -7.83
C ALA A 58 21.35 13.92 -6.67
N VAL A 59 20.06 13.65 -6.39
CA VAL A 59 19.26 14.49 -5.46
C VAL A 59 19.07 13.88 -4.08
N CYS A 60 19.15 12.55 -3.93
CA CYS A 60 18.94 11.89 -2.64
C CYS A 60 20.18 11.97 -1.76
N LYS A 61 20.00 12.42 -0.51
CA LYS A 61 21.06 12.53 0.49
C LYS A 61 20.63 11.88 1.79
N VAL A 62 21.57 11.22 2.45
CA VAL A 62 21.37 10.79 3.84
C VAL A 62 21.44 12.03 4.73
N LYS A 63 20.38 12.32 5.46
CA LYS A 63 20.32 13.39 6.47
C LYS A 63 19.95 12.83 7.83
N GLU A 64 20.47 13.47 8.87
CA GLU A 64 20.03 13.24 10.24
C GLU A 64 18.90 14.24 10.54
N LEU A 65 17.74 13.71 10.91
CA LEU A 65 16.55 14.45 11.29
C LEU A 65 16.44 14.48 12.81
N PRO A 66 16.03 15.61 13.40
CA PRO A 66 15.92 15.74 14.83
C PRO A 66 14.84 14.81 15.40
N PRO A 67 14.92 14.48 16.71
CA PRO A 67 13.82 13.88 17.47
C PRO A 67 12.48 14.56 17.21
N LEU A 68 11.42 13.77 17.03
CA LEU A 68 10.06 14.26 16.91
C LEU A 68 9.30 14.06 18.23
N PRO A 69 8.45 15.02 18.65
CA PRO A 69 7.59 14.82 19.80
C PRO A 69 6.53 13.75 19.50
N ILE A 70 6.28 12.89 20.48
CA ILE A 70 5.26 11.84 20.45
C ILE A 70 4.05 12.38 21.21
N LYS A 71 3.00 12.76 20.48
CA LYS A 71 1.74 13.23 21.07
C LYS A 71 0.94 12.06 21.64
N ASP A 72 -0.15 12.39 22.33
CA ASP A 72 -1.01 11.40 23.01
C ASP A 72 -1.52 10.27 22.10
N GLU A 73 -1.80 10.55 20.83
CA GLU A 73 -2.28 9.55 19.86
C GLU A 73 -1.21 9.07 18.88
N ASP A 74 0.04 9.52 19.04
CA ASP A 74 1.13 9.15 18.15
C ASP A 74 1.76 7.81 18.51
N VAL A 75 2.25 7.12 17.50
CA VAL A 75 3.04 5.90 17.60
C VAL A 75 4.41 6.19 17.00
N CYS A 76 5.47 5.97 17.77
CA CYS A 76 6.84 5.99 17.29
C CYS A 76 7.20 4.59 16.78
N VAL A 77 7.60 4.50 15.52
CA VAL A 77 7.93 3.24 14.84
C VAL A 77 9.39 3.28 14.41
N ARG A 78 10.14 2.23 14.74
CA ARG A 78 11.47 1.96 14.19
C ARG A 78 11.30 1.15 12.90
N MET A 79 11.69 1.69 11.76
CA MET A 79 11.58 0.97 10.49
C MET A 79 12.53 -0.23 10.47
N LEU A 80 12.01 -1.37 10.02
CA LEU A 80 12.78 -2.61 9.87
C LEU A 80 13.24 -2.79 8.42
N ALA A 81 12.32 -2.57 7.48
CA ALA A 81 12.58 -2.65 6.05
C ALA A 81 11.62 -1.75 5.28
N ALA A 82 12.10 -1.16 4.19
CA ALA A 82 11.31 -0.39 3.24
C ALA A 82 11.82 -0.69 1.83
N PRO A 83 10.98 -1.19 0.91
CA PRO A 83 11.39 -1.48 -0.46
C PRO A 83 11.60 -0.19 -1.26
N ILE A 84 12.24 -0.35 -2.42
CA ILE A 84 12.31 0.68 -3.46
C ILE A 84 11.41 0.23 -4.61
N ASN A 85 10.27 0.89 -4.76
CA ASN A 85 9.35 0.65 -5.86
C ASN A 85 9.63 1.62 -7.03
N PRO A 86 9.28 1.26 -8.28
CA PRO A 86 9.41 2.18 -9.43
C PRO A 86 8.67 3.52 -9.20
N SER A 87 7.57 3.49 -8.44
CA SER A 87 6.82 4.70 -8.13
C SER A 87 7.56 5.65 -7.19
N ASP A 88 8.44 5.14 -6.31
CA ASP A 88 9.27 5.99 -5.44
C ASP A 88 10.28 6.76 -6.29
N VAL A 89 10.97 6.06 -7.19
CA VAL A 89 11.90 6.64 -8.17
C VAL A 89 11.21 7.70 -9.03
N ASN A 90 10.05 7.38 -9.61
CA ASN A 90 9.32 8.33 -10.46
C ASN A 90 8.86 9.60 -9.72
N ARG A 91 8.62 9.53 -8.40
CA ARG A 91 8.29 10.70 -7.58
C ARG A 91 9.49 11.58 -7.34
N ILE A 92 10.65 10.97 -7.08
CA ILE A 92 11.93 11.67 -6.93
C ILE A 92 12.33 12.33 -8.26
N GLU A 93 12.17 11.63 -9.40
CA GLU A 93 12.39 12.17 -10.75
C GLU A 93 11.40 13.30 -11.12
N GLY A 94 10.31 13.48 -10.36
CA GLY A 94 9.29 14.50 -10.63
C GLY A 94 8.31 14.15 -11.76
N VAL A 95 8.38 12.94 -12.32
CA VAL A 95 7.50 12.49 -13.42
C VAL A 95 6.22 11.82 -12.93
N TYR A 96 6.11 11.54 -11.63
CA TYR A 96 4.89 11.00 -11.04
C TYR A 96 3.87 12.10 -10.68
N PRO A 97 2.56 11.94 -10.99
CA PRO A 97 1.56 13.00 -10.78
C PRO A 97 1.31 13.39 -9.32
N VAL A 98 1.39 12.41 -8.40
CA VAL A 98 1.17 12.63 -6.96
C VAL A 98 2.49 12.53 -6.22
N ARG A 99 2.99 13.68 -5.79
CA ARG A 99 4.31 13.82 -5.15
C ARG A 99 4.21 14.73 -3.91
N PRO A 100 5.03 14.48 -2.88
CA PRO A 100 5.09 15.37 -1.73
C PRO A 100 5.81 16.68 -2.12
N PRO A 101 5.53 17.80 -1.44
CA PRO A 101 6.35 19.00 -1.59
C PRO A 101 7.78 18.69 -1.11
N VAL A 102 8.77 19.27 -1.78
CA VAL A 102 10.17 19.18 -1.35
C VAL A 102 10.49 20.29 -0.33
N PRO A 103 11.39 20.06 0.65
CA PRO A 103 12.15 18.83 0.88
C PRO A 103 11.29 17.66 1.39
N ALA A 104 11.59 16.44 0.93
CA ALA A 104 10.82 15.25 1.27
C ALA A 104 11.70 14.05 1.59
N VAL A 105 11.17 13.14 2.42
CA VAL A 105 11.76 11.82 2.68
C VAL A 105 11.21 10.82 1.66
N GLY A 106 12.09 10.00 1.09
CA GLY A 106 11.71 8.96 0.12
C GLY A 106 10.92 7.79 0.72
N GLY A 107 10.37 6.95 -0.17
CA GLY A 107 9.68 5.70 0.19
C GLY A 107 8.21 5.84 0.59
N TYR A 108 7.39 4.90 0.14
CA TYR A 108 5.93 4.90 0.37
C TYR A 108 5.42 3.63 1.08
N GLU A 109 6.27 2.62 1.23
CA GLU A 109 5.92 1.30 1.75
C GLU A 109 7.04 0.81 2.68
N GLY A 110 6.68 -0.07 3.62
CA GLY A 110 7.62 -0.71 4.52
C GLY A 110 6.93 -1.32 5.73
N VAL A 111 7.75 -1.95 6.57
CA VAL A 111 7.36 -2.53 7.86
C VAL A 111 8.27 -1.98 8.94
N GLY A 112 7.68 -1.67 10.09
CA GLY A 112 8.39 -1.19 11.25
C GLY A 112 7.93 -1.89 12.52
N GLU A 113 8.68 -1.68 13.59
CA GLU A 113 8.37 -2.14 14.93
C GLU A 113 8.00 -0.93 15.80
N VAL A 114 6.89 -1.01 16.52
CA VAL A 114 6.49 0.02 17.47
C VAL A 114 7.55 0.13 18.56
N LEU A 115 8.16 1.31 18.69
CA LEU A 115 9.15 1.62 19.71
C LEU A 115 8.49 2.15 20.98
N SER A 116 7.56 3.11 20.82
CA SER A 116 6.82 3.74 21.91
C SER A 116 5.49 4.29 21.40
N VAL A 117 4.57 4.55 22.32
CA VAL A 117 3.22 5.01 22.04
C VAL A 117 2.84 6.18 22.94
N GLY A 118 2.01 7.08 22.43
CA GLY A 118 1.38 8.14 23.19
C GLY A 118 0.36 7.61 24.21
N SER A 119 0.02 8.46 25.17
CA SER A 119 -0.82 8.10 26.33
C SER A 119 -2.25 7.67 25.99
N ALA A 120 -2.77 8.07 24.83
CA ALA A 120 -4.12 7.79 24.34
C ALA A 120 -4.16 6.71 23.23
N VAL A 121 -3.01 6.14 22.85
CA VAL A 121 -2.94 5.05 21.87
C VAL A 121 -3.59 3.79 22.42
N LYS A 122 -4.43 3.15 21.61
CA LYS A 122 -5.12 1.90 21.93
C LYS A 122 -4.81 0.85 20.87
N GLY A 123 -4.64 -0.41 21.30
CA GLY A 123 -4.51 -1.55 20.39
C GLY A 123 -3.11 -1.78 19.78
N LEU A 124 -2.17 -0.86 19.97
CA LEU A 124 -0.75 -1.01 19.63
C LEU A 124 0.11 -0.87 20.88
N ARG A 125 1.19 -1.65 20.97
CA ARG A 125 2.16 -1.58 22.07
C ARG A 125 3.59 -1.74 21.57
N PRO A 126 4.60 -1.28 22.33
CA PRO A 126 6.00 -1.51 22.01
C PRO A 126 6.29 -2.97 21.64
N GLY A 127 7.07 -3.15 20.58
CA GLY A 127 7.40 -4.42 19.96
C GLY A 127 6.43 -4.84 18.86
N ASP A 128 5.18 -4.39 18.77
CA ASP A 128 4.27 -4.82 17.69
C ASP A 128 4.86 -4.48 16.30
N TRP A 129 4.73 -5.37 15.32
CA TRP A 129 5.07 -5.05 13.93
C TRP A 129 3.90 -4.35 13.26
N VAL A 130 4.19 -3.28 12.52
CA VAL A 130 3.21 -2.44 11.86
C VAL A 130 3.62 -2.07 10.44
N ILE A 131 2.63 -1.92 9.59
CA ILE A 131 2.75 -1.41 8.22
C ILE A 131 1.87 -0.15 8.10
N PRO A 132 2.28 0.85 7.30
CA PRO A 132 1.50 2.07 7.14
C PRO A 132 0.29 1.86 6.22
N SER A 133 -0.83 2.52 6.53
CA SER A 133 -2.01 2.63 5.66
C SER A 133 -1.67 3.47 4.42
N PRO A 134 -1.84 2.97 3.19
CA PRO A 134 -1.65 3.81 2.01
C PRO A 134 -2.82 4.81 1.81
N PRO A 135 -2.60 5.98 1.18
CA PRO A 135 -1.31 6.49 0.76
C PRO A 135 -0.47 6.96 1.95
N PHE A 136 0.80 6.57 1.99
CA PHE A 136 1.78 6.96 3.01
C PHE A 136 3.06 7.43 2.34
N SER A 137 3.87 8.25 2.98
CA SER A 137 5.16 8.71 2.43
C SER A 137 6.21 8.90 3.52
N GLY A 138 7.47 8.75 3.15
CA GLY A 138 8.63 8.94 3.99
C GLY A 138 9.08 7.69 4.73
N THR A 139 8.95 6.49 4.16
CA THR A 139 9.37 5.24 4.84
C THR A 139 10.87 5.00 4.82
N TRP A 140 11.64 5.71 4.00
CA TRP A 140 13.12 5.59 3.95
C TRP A 140 13.79 6.41 5.05
N GLN A 141 13.46 6.10 6.29
CA GLN A 141 14.07 6.66 7.49
C GLN A 141 14.02 5.67 8.65
N THR A 142 14.91 5.84 9.64
CA THR A 142 15.04 4.86 10.73
C THR A 142 13.89 4.92 11.73
N TYR A 143 13.32 6.11 11.98
CA TYR A 143 12.20 6.32 12.90
C TYR A 143 11.12 7.19 12.29
N LEU A 144 9.87 6.85 12.57
CA LEU A 144 8.67 7.58 12.16
C LEU A 144 7.79 7.84 13.38
N VAL A 145 7.18 9.03 13.46
CA VAL A 145 6.15 9.34 14.44
C VAL A 145 4.89 9.76 13.71
N LYS A 146 3.80 8.99 13.86
CA LYS A 146 2.50 9.24 13.25
C LYS A 146 1.37 8.74 14.14
N GLU A 147 0.20 9.34 13.99
CA GLU A 147 -1.03 8.96 14.69
C GLU A 147 -1.35 7.45 14.56
N GLN A 148 -1.88 6.84 15.61
CA GLN A 148 -2.23 5.41 15.65
C GLN A 148 -3.09 4.93 14.48
N SER A 149 -3.93 5.81 13.91
CA SER A 149 -4.86 5.50 12.83
C SER A 149 -4.19 5.12 11.51
N VAL A 150 -2.91 5.49 11.31
CA VAL A 150 -2.17 5.17 10.07
C VAL A 150 -1.46 3.82 10.12
N TRP A 151 -1.52 3.10 11.24
CA TRP A 151 -0.74 1.89 11.45
C TRP A 151 -1.64 0.66 11.49
N HIS A 152 -1.26 -0.36 10.73
CA HIS A 152 -1.89 -1.67 10.78
C HIS A 152 -0.92 -2.68 11.39
N ARG A 153 -1.35 -3.33 12.47
CA ARG A 153 -0.58 -4.41 13.08
C ARG A 153 -0.52 -5.61 12.13
N ILE A 154 0.66 -6.18 11.95
CA ILE A 154 0.91 -7.41 11.21
C ILE A 154 1.48 -8.48 12.15
N ASP A 155 1.26 -9.76 11.82
CA ASP A 155 1.86 -10.86 12.56
C ASP A 155 3.38 -10.87 12.36
N LYS A 156 4.12 -10.94 13.47
CA LYS A 156 5.58 -11.02 13.48
C LYS A 156 6.12 -12.31 12.89
N SER A 157 5.30 -13.36 12.78
CA SER A 157 5.70 -14.59 12.08
C SER A 157 5.73 -14.42 10.57
N THR A 158 5.23 -13.30 10.03
CA THR A 158 5.31 -12.98 8.61
C THR A 158 6.78 -12.77 8.21
N PRO A 159 7.26 -13.40 7.12
CA PRO A 159 8.58 -13.09 6.58
C PRO A 159 8.75 -11.58 6.37
N LEU A 160 9.89 -11.03 6.80
CA LEU A 160 10.12 -9.59 6.82
C LEU A 160 9.92 -8.94 5.45
N GLU A 161 10.34 -9.64 4.39
CA GLU A 161 10.27 -9.20 3.00
C GLU A 161 8.81 -9.08 2.53
N TYR A 162 7.94 -10.00 2.98
CA TYR A 162 6.51 -9.96 2.66
C TYR A 162 5.82 -8.86 3.45
N ALA A 163 6.11 -8.74 4.74
CA ALA A 163 5.58 -7.65 5.56
C ALA A 163 5.97 -6.27 4.98
N ALA A 164 7.19 -6.14 4.47
CA ALA A 164 7.69 -4.92 3.88
C ALA A 164 7.07 -4.58 2.51
N THR A 165 6.43 -5.51 1.80
CA THR A 165 5.98 -5.34 0.39
C THR A 165 4.48 -5.58 0.18
N ILE A 166 3.72 -5.78 1.26
CA ILE A 166 2.31 -6.20 1.19
C ILE A 166 1.36 -5.06 0.81
N THR A 167 1.70 -3.80 1.11
CA THR A 167 0.75 -2.68 1.04
C THR A 167 0.62 -2.11 -0.37
N ILE A 168 1.57 -2.36 -1.27
CA ILE A 168 1.54 -1.86 -2.64
C ILE A 168 1.26 -2.97 -3.65
N ASN A 169 2.21 -3.87 -3.90
CA ASN A 169 2.15 -4.73 -5.10
C ASN A 169 1.05 -5.81 -5.00
N PRO A 170 0.95 -6.59 -3.90
CA PRO A 170 -0.11 -7.57 -3.72
C PRO A 170 -1.51 -6.94 -3.68
N LEU A 171 -1.63 -5.79 -2.99
CA LEU A 171 -2.88 -5.06 -2.89
C LEU A 171 -3.34 -4.51 -4.27
N THR A 172 -2.39 -4.03 -5.09
CA THR A 172 -2.69 -3.60 -6.47
C THR A 172 -3.20 -4.76 -7.31
N ALA A 173 -2.53 -5.92 -7.28
CA ALA A 173 -2.96 -7.12 -8.00
C ALA A 173 -4.37 -7.56 -7.57
N LEU A 174 -4.64 -7.58 -6.27
CA LEU A 174 -5.92 -7.97 -5.70
C LEU A 174 -7.07 -7.06 -6.17
N ARG A 175 -6.88 -5.75 -6.10
CA ARG A 175 -7.88 -4.76 -6.51
C ARG A 175 -8.14 -4.80 -8.00
N MET A 176 -7.09 -4.97 -8.80
CA MET A 176 -7.23 -5.18 -10.24
C MET A 176 -8.05 -6.42 -10.59
N LEU A 177 -7.98 -7.49 -9.81
CA LEU A 177 -8.78 -8.70 -10.04
C LEU A 177 -10.23 -8.62 -9.50
N GLU A 178 -10.55 -7.68 -8.62
CA GLU A 178 -11.87 -7.61 -7.95
C GLU A 178 -12.73 -6.44 -8.40
N ASP A 179 -12.13 -5.29 -8.73
CA ASP A 179 -12.89 -4.04 -8.77
C ASP A 179 -13.47 -3.71 -10.16
N PHE A 180 -13.03 -4.40 -11.20
CA PHE A 180 -13.28 -4.01 -12.59
C PHE A 180 -14.26 -4.92 -13.32
N VAL A 181 -14.13 -6.22 -13.12
CA VAL A 181 -14.96 -7.25 -13.73
C VAL A 181 -15.24 -8.31 -12.67
N ASP A 182 -16.49 -8.76 -12.59
CA ASP A 182 -16.89 -9.85 -11.71
C ASP A 182 -16.44 -11.20 -12.29
N LEU A 183 -15.17 -11.53 -12.09
CA LEU A 183 -14.54 -12.76 -12.58
C LEU A 183 -15.03 -13.99 -11.81
N LYS A 184 -15.37 -15.06 -12.54
CA LYS A 184 -15.74 -16.37 -12.02
C LYS A 184 -14.62 -17.38 -12.26
N SER A 185 -14.63 -18.47 -11.50
CA SER A 185 -13.77 -19.61 -11.80
C SER A 185 -14.09 -20.14 -13.20
N GLY A 186 -13.05 -20.43 -13.98
CA GLY A 186 -13.12 -20.75 -15.40
C GLY A 186 -12.94 -19.55 -16.33
N ASP A 187 -13.09 -18.30 -15.85
CA ASP A 187 -12.79 -17.12 -16.66
C ASP A 187 -11.29 -16.99 -16.92
N ALA A 188 -10.92 -16.11 -17.85
CA ALA A 188 -9.53 -15.83 -18.20
C ALA A 188 -9.16 -14.34 -18.07
N VAL A 189 -7.89 -14.12 -17.72
CA VAL A 189 -7.22 -12.80 -17.70
C VAL A 189 -5.95 -12.83 -18.54
N VAL A 190 -5.55 -11.66 -19.05
CA VAL A 190 -4.27 -11.49 -19.77
C VAL A 190 -3.46 -10.35 -19.17
N GLN A 191 -2.14 -10.49 -19.08
CA GLN A 191 -1.26 -9.42 -18.60
C GLN A 191 0.03 -9.30 -19.39
N ASN A 192 0.58 -8.09 -19.44
CA ASN A 192 1.99 -7.87 -19.77
C ASN A 192 2.82 -7.54 -18.51
N GLY A 193 4.14 -7.66 -18.64
CA GLY A 193 5.04 -7.45 -17.50
C GLY A 193 4.91 -8.53 -16.43
N ALA A 194 4.61 -9.77 -16.82
CA ALA A 194 4.29 -10.87 -15.90
C ALA A 194 5.43 -11.26 -14.94
N THR A 195 6.68 -10.85 -15.23
CA THR A 195 7.81 -11.04 -14.30
C THR A 195 7.85 -10.03 -13.16
N SER A 196 7.04 -8.96 -13.19
CA SER A 196 6.96 -7.97 -12.11
C SER A 196 6.32 -8.58 -10.85
N ILE A 197 6.52 -7.94 -9.68
CA ILE A 197 5.90 -8.41 -8.43
C ILE A 197 4.37 -8.42 -8.56
N VAL A 198 3.77 -7.35 -9.09
CA VAL A 198 2.32 -7.30 -9.36
C VAL A 198 1.90 -8.45 -10.28
N GLY A 199 2.67 -8.72 -11.35
CA GLY A 199 2.33 -9.78 -12.29
C GLY A 199 2.41 -11.18 -11.69
N GLN A 200 3.40 -11.43 -10.83
CA GLN A 200 3.52 -12.67 -10.06
C GLN A 200 2.41 -12.81 -9.01
N CYS A 201 1.94 -11.72 -8.40
CA CYS A 201 0.77 -11.72 -7.53
C CYS A 201 -0.52 -12.02 -8.31
N ILE A 202 -0.71 -11.46 -9.50
CA ILE A 202 -1.86 -11.76 -10.37
C ILE A 202 -1.90 -13.25 -10.70
N ILE A 203 -0.77 -13.85 -11.08
CA ILE A 203 -0.66 -15.29 -11.38
C ILE A 203 -1.16 -16.14 -10.20
N GLN A 204 -0.62 -15.88 -9.01
CA GLN A 204 -0.96 -16.67 -7.81
C GLN A 204 -2.42 -16.48 -7.39
N LEU A 205 -2.92 -15.24 -7.42
CA LEU A 205 -4.31 -14.93 -7.10
C LEU A 205 -5.29 -15.54 -8.11
N ALA A 206 -4.97 -15.49 -9.41
CA ALA A 206 -5.76 -16.11 -10.46
C ALA A 206 -5.84 -17.63 -10.26
N ARG A 207 -4.70 -18.29 -10.00
CA ARG A 207 -4.65 -19.73 -9.69
C ARG A 207 -5.56 -20.10 -8.51
N VAL A 208 -5.48 -19.36 -7.39
CA VAL A 208 -6.30 -19.65 -6.19
C VAL A 208 -7.80 -19.46 -6.46
N ARG A 209 -8.17 -18.59 -7.40
CA ARG A 209 -9.56 -18.34 -7.82
C ARG A 209 -10.05 -19.26 -8.95
N GLY A 210 -9.17 -20.13 -9.45
CA GLY A 210 -9.46 -20.96 -10.63
C GLY A 210 -9.73 -20.12 -11.88
N ILE A 211 -9.04 -18.99 -12.04
CA ILE A 211 -9.08 -18.10 -13.20
C ILE A 211 -7.83 -18.40 -14.05
N HIS A 212 -8.01 -18.60 -15.35
CA HIS A 212 -6.91 -18.82 -16.28
C HIS A 212 -6.12 -17.53 -16.54
N SER A 213 -4.80 -17.65 -16.67
CA SER A 213 -3.88 -16.54 -16.81
C SER A 213 -3.01 -16.67 -18.07
N ILE A 214 -3.06 -15.64 -18.91
CA ILE A 214 -2.18 -15.47 -20.07
C ILE A 214 -1.14 -14.41 -19.72
N ASN A 215 0.13 -14.79 -19.74
CA ASN A 215 1.21 -14.01 -19.14
C ASN A 215 2.26 -13.65 -20.19
N ILE A 216 2.36 -12.35 -20.51
CA ILE A 216 3.27 -11.85 -21.53
C ILE A 216 4.55 -11.33 -20.86
N ILE A 217 5.70 -11.86 -21.31
CA ILE A 217 7.03 -11.46 -20.88
C ILE A 217 7.84 -10.86 -22.03
N ARG A 218 8.83 -10.03 -21.70
CA ARG A 218 9.78 -9.53 -22.68
C ARG A 218 10.64 -10.66 -23.23
N ASP A 219 11.03 -10.52 -24.49
CA ASP A 219 12.07 -11.36 -25.08
C ASP A 219 13.39 -11.18 -24.34
N ARG A 220 14.05 -12.29 -24.02
CA ARG A 220 15.36 -12.30 -23.36
C ARG A 220 16.05 -13.66 -23.46
N PRO A 221 17.39 -13.70 -23.35
CA PRO A 221 18.10 -14.94 -23.03
C PRO A 221 17.55 -15.57 -21.75
N GLY A 222 17.38 -16.90 -21.73
CA GLY A 222 16.81 -17.62 -20.59
C GLY A 222 15.29 -17.45 -20.42
N ALA A 223 14.56 -17.01 -21.46
CA ALA A 223 13.10 -16.88 -21.40
C ALA A 223 12.40 -18.17 -20.96
N ASP A 224 12.88 -19.34 -21.37
CA ASP A 224 12.26 -20.62 -20.99
C ASP A 224 12.41 -20.91 -19.49
N GLU A 225 13.55 -20.59 -18.87
CA GLU A 225 13.70 -20.70 -17.42
C GLU A 225 12.74 -19.76 -16.69
N VAL A 226 12.57 -18.54 -17.19
CA VAL A 226 11.61 -17.57 -16.65
C VAL A 226 10.17 -18.07 -16.80
N LYS A 227 9.80 -18.63 -17.95
CA LYS A 227 8.49 -19.26 -18.15
C LYS A 227 8.25 -20.37 -17.13
N GLN A 228 9.23 -21.25 -16.93
CA GLN A 228 9.11 -22.33 -15.94
C GLN A 228 8.94 -21.79 -14.51
N LYS A 229 9.66 -20.72 -14.14
CA LYS A 229 9.45 -20.04 -12.85
C LYS A 229 8.03 -19.51 -12.69
N LEU A 230 7.48 -18.85 -13.72
CA LEU A 230 6.10 -18.35 -13.68
C LEU A 230 5.06 -19.49 -13.66
N LYS A 231 5.29 -20.60 -14.38
CA LYS A 231 4.41 -21.78 -14.33
C LYS A 231 4.42 -22.43 -12.94
N LYS A 232 5.57 -22.47 -12.24
CA LYS A 232 5.64 -22.91 -10.84
C LYS A 232 4.80 -22.04 -9.90
N LEU A 233 4.66 -20.75 -10.19
CA LEU A 233 3.77 -19.84 -9.45
C LEU A 233 2.29 -20.02 -9.81
N GLY A 234 1.97 -20.75 -10.89
CA GLY A 234 0.60 -21.01 -11.33
C GLY A 234 0.18 -20.39 -12.66
N ALA A 235 1.11 -19.86 -13.45
CA ALA A 235 0.77 -19.36 -14.76
C ALA A 235 0.31 -20.50 -15.69
N ASP A 236 -0.84 -20.34 -16.34
CA ASP A 236 -1.34 -21.29 -17.34
C ASP A 236 -0.51 -21.19 -18.61
N GLU A 237 -0.56 -20.00 -19.24
CA GLU A 237 0.18 -19.71 -20.46
C GLU A 237 1.16 -18.56 -20.29
N VAL A 238 2.35 -18.73 -20.86
CA VAL A 238 3.42 -17.74 -20.81
C VAL A 238 4.07 -17.58 -22.18
N PHE A 239 3.93 -16.39 -22.77
CA PHE A 239 4.45 -16.04 -24.09
C PHE A 239 5.48 -14.93 -24.02
N THR A 240 6.51 -14.99 -24.85
CA THR A 240 7.31 -13.80 -25.14
C THR A 240 6.59 -12.89 -26.15
N GLU A 241 6.93 -11.61 -26.19
CA GLU A 241 6.33 -10.67 -27.16
C GLU A 241 6.51 -11.16 -28.61
N LYS A 242 7.71 -11.64 -28.97
CA LYS A 242 7.98 -12.21 -30.30
C LYS A 242 7.11 -13.41 -30.65
N GLN A 243 6.78 -14.28 -29.68
CA GLN A 243 5.90 -15.44 -29.94
C GLN A 243 4.46 -15.03 -30.28
N LEU A 244 4.08 -13.79 -29.99
CA LEU A 244 2.76 -13.23 -30.26
C LEU A 244 2.68 -12.48 -31.59
N GLU A 245 3.76 -12.45 -32.37
CA GLU A 245 3.80 -11.91 -33.74
C GLU A 245 3.20 -12.89 -34.76
N VAL A 246 1.97 -13.36 -34.48
CA VAL A 246 1.22 -14.28 -35.33
C VAL A 246 -0.02 -13.62 -35.91
N LYS A 247 -0.50 -14.10 -37.06
CA LYS A 247 -1.70 -13.56 -37.71
C LYS A 247 -2.96 -13.74 -36.87
N ASN A 248 -3.12 -14.87 -36.19
CA ASN A 248 -4.29 -15.19 -35.39
C ASN A 248 -3.89 -15.58 -33.96
N LEU A 249 -3.86 -14.63 -33.02
CA LEU A 249 -3.56 -14.95 -31.61
C LEU A 249 -4.58 -15.89 -30.97
N LYS A 250 -5.82 -15.95 -31.48
CA LYS A 250 -6.85 -16.84 -30.91
C LYS A 250 -6.50 -18.31 -31.05
N SER A 251 -5.70 -18.69 -32.06
CA SER A 251 -5.24 -20.08 -32.17
C SER A 251 -4.29 -20.50 -31.06
N LEU A 252 -3.71 -19.54 -30.32
CA LEU A 252 -2.85 -19.81 -29.16
C LEU A 252 -3.65 -20.03 -27.87
N LEU A 253 -4.95 -19.75 -27.87
CA LEU A 253 -5.79 -19.88 -26.66
C LEU A 253 -6.09 -21.33 -26.31
N ALA A 254 -5.94 -22.28 -27.24
CA ALA A 254 -6.32 -23.69 -27.03
C ALA A 254 -7.71 -23.78 -26.36
N ASP A 255 -7.78 -24.32 -25.15
CA ASP A 255 -9.01 -24.49 -24.36
C ASP A 255 -9.29 -23.31 -23.40
N ILE A 256 -8.44 -22.29 -23.37
CA ILE A 256 -8.60 -21.10 -22.51
C ILE A 256 -9.63 -20.16 -23.14
N PRO A 257 -10.68 -19.73 -22.41
CA PRO A 257 -11.65 -18.79 -22.95
C PRO A 257 -11.02 -17.44 -23.24
N GLU A 258 -11.62 -16.66 -24.14
CA GLU A 258 -11.15 -15.31 -24.44
C GLU A 258 -11.18 -14.43 -23.17
N PRO A 259 -10.03 -13.82 -22.77
CA PRO A 259 -9.98 -13.01 -21.57
C PRO A 259 -10.97 -11.86 -21.55
N THR A 260 -11.65 -11.69 -20.40
CA THR A 260 -12.57 -10.56 -20.18
C THR A 260 -11.90 -9.36 -19.53
N LEU A 261 -10.72 -9.56 -18.94
CA LEU A 261 -9.96 -8.55 -18.22
C LEU A 261 -8.47 -8.66 -18.57
N GLY A 262 -7.85 -7.51 -18.81
CA GLY A 262 -6.46 -7.38 -19.23
C GLY A 262 -5.70 -6.38 -18.36
N PHE A 263 -4.43 -6.64 -18.10
CA PHE A 263 -3.56 -5.79 -17.28
C PHE A 263 -2.36 -5.27 -18.08
N ASN A 264 -2.17 -3.96 -18.05
CA ASN A 264 -1.06 -3.29 -18.73
C ASN A 264 -0.21 -2.47 -17.74
N CYS A 265 1.10 -2.69 -17.77
CA CYS A 265 2.08 -1.90 -17.02
C CYS A 265 3.23 -1.35 -17.87
N VAL A 266 3.22 -1.64 -19.17
CA VAL A 266 4.34 -1.30 -20.06
C VAL A 266 4.04 -0.06 -20.90
N GLY A 267 2.89 -0.01 -21.58
CA GLY A 267 2.59 1.01 -22.59
C GLY A 267 3.12 0.65 -23.99
N GLY A 268 3.02 1.58 -24.94
CA GLY A 268 3.44 1.38 -26.33
C GLY A 268 2.73 0.20 -27.01
N ASN A 269 3.45 -0.50 -27.90
CA ASN A 269 2.94 -1.65 -28.65
C ASN A 269 2.68 -2.88 -27.77
N ALA A 270 3.37 -3.02 -26.62
CA ALA A 270 3.13 -4.11 -25.69
C ALA A 270 1.72 -4.08 -25.08
N ALA A 271 1.11 -2.89 -24.96
CA ALA A 271 -0.28 -2.76 -24.55
C ALA A 271 -1.26 -3.29 -25.62
N SER A 272 -0.92 -3.15 -26.91
CA SER A 272 -1.73 -3.71 -28.00
C SER A 272 -1.83 -5.24 -27.92
N LEU A 273 -0.79 -5.93 -27.44
CA LEU A 273 -0.82 -7.39 -27.29
C LEU A 273 -1.88 -7.83 -26.29
N VAL A 274 -1.99 -7.13 -25.15
CA VAL A 274 -3.04 -7.37 -24.15
C VAL A 274 -4.43 -7.20 -24.78
N LEU A 275 -4.65 -6.10 -25.51
CA LEU A 275 -5.93 -5.84 -26.20
C LEU A 275 -6.29 -6.89 -27.27
N LYS A 276 -5.29 -7.46 -27.95
CA LYS A 276 -5.52 -8.48 -28.97
C LYS A 276 -6.09 -9.78 -28.38
N PHE A 277 -5.73 -10.12 -27.14
CA PHE A 277 -6.29 -11.27 -26.44
C PHE A 277 -7.70 -11.04 -25.90
N LEU A 278 -8.05 -9.79 -25.54
CA LEU A 278 -9.36 -9.51 -24.96
C LEU A 278 -10.51 -9.89 -25.91
N LYS A 279 -11.55 -10.46 -25.29
CA LYS A 279 -12.86 -10.66 -25.93
C LYS A 279 -13.49 -9.31 -26.29
N HIS A 280 -14.48 -9.33 -27.18
CA HIS A 280 -15.25 -8.12 -27.50
C HIS A 280 -15.93 -7.56 -26.23
N GLY A 281 -15.78 -6.26 -25.96
CA GLY A 281 -16.25 -5.64 -24.72
C GLY A 281 -15.42 -5.95 -23.48
N GLY A 282 -14.24 -6.58 -23.63
CA GLY A 282 -13.31 -6.81 -22.52
C GLY A 282 -12.71 -5.51 -21.98
N THR A 283 -12.25 -5.54 -20.73
CA THR A 283 -11.67 -4.38 -20.04
C THR A 283 -10.14 -4.49 -19.97
N MET A 284 -9.42 -3.40 -20.23
CA MET A 284 -7.97 -3.31 -19.99
C MET A 284 -7.66 -2.27 -18.92
N VAL A 285 -7.09 -2.69 -17.80
CA VAL A 285 -6.65 -1.82 -16.71
C VAL A 285 -5.17 -1.48 -16.90
N THR A 286 -4.84 -0.19 -16.93
CA THR A 286 -3.44 0.27 -16.95
C THR A 286 -3.05 0.78 -15.57
N TYR A 287 -2.04 0.13 -14.96
CA TYR A 287 -1.56 0.48 -13.62
C TYR A 287 -0.11 1.00 -13.60
N GLY A 288 0.57 0.95 -14.75
CA GLY A 288 1.95 1.41 -14.90
C GLY A 288 2.29 1.73 -16.35
N GLY A 289 3.46 2.35 -16.55
CA GLY A 289 3.95 2.73 -17.87
C GLY A 289 5.46 2.65 -17.96
N MET A 290 6.03 1.47 -17.71
CA MET A 290 7.48 1.27 -17.58
C MET A 290 8.27 1.63 -18.84
N SER A 291 7.64 1.64 -20.02
CA SER A 291 8.29 2.07 -21.26
C SER A 291 8.37 3.59 -21.42
N LYS A 292 7.68 4.36 -20.56
CA LYS A 292 7.45 5.81 -20.70
C LYS A 292 6.79 6.21 -22.04
N LYS A 293 6.28 5.24 -22.82
CA LYS A 293 5.56 5.47 -24.08
C LYS A 293 4.04 5.48 -23.84
N PRO A 294 3.29 6.31 -24.56
CA PRO A 294 1.83 6.26 -24.53
C PRO A 294 1.33 4.89 -24.98
N ILE A 295 0.12 4.51 -24.55
CA ILE A 295 -0.54 3.29 -25.02
C ILE A 295 -0.83 3.43 -26.51
N THR A 296 -0.38 2.46 -27.31
CA THR A 296 -0.74 2.37 -28.72
C THR A 296 -1.88 1.37 -28.88
N VAL A 297 -2.93 1.76 -29.60
CA VAL A 297 -4.07 0.89 -29.96
C VAL A 297 -4.34 1.01 -31.45
N SER A 298 -4.58 -0.11 -32.14
CA SER A 298 -4.98 -0.05 -33.55
C SER A 298 -6.41 0.50 -33.67
N THR A 299 -6.68 1.31 -34.70
CA THR A 299 -8.02 1.83 -34.99
C THR A 299 -9.05 0.71 -35.08
N SER A 300 -8.69 -0.42 -35.70
CA SER A 300 -9.57 -1.59 -35.77
C SER A 300 -9.92 -2.18 -34.39
N SER A 301 -8.96 -2.30 -33.48
CA SER A 301 -9.23 -2.75 -32.11
C SER A 301 -10.07 -1.72 -31.37
N PHE A 302 -9.81 -0.44 -31.61
CA PHE A 302 -10.55 0.65 -31.00
C PHE A 302 -12.00 0.77 -31.49
N ILE A 303 -12.30 0.37 -32.72
CA ILE A 303 -13.66 0.42 -33.28
C ILE A 303 -14.42 -0.88 -33.00
N PHE A 304 -13.77 -2.03 -33.21
CA PHE A 304 -14.46 -3.33 -33.25
C PHE A 304 -14.26 -4.18 -32.00
N LYS A 305 -13.42 -3.76 -31.05
CA LYS A 305 -13.26 -4.46 -29.75
C LYS A 305 -13.53 -3.56 -28.56
N VAL A 306 -13.07 -2.31 -28.63
CA VAL A 306 -13.36 -1.26 -27.65
C VAL A 306 -14.65 -0.59 -28.12
N GLN A 307 -15.75 -0.75 -27.40
CA GLN A 307 -17.00 -0.10 -27.79
C GLN A 307 -16.97 1.36 -27.32
N VAL A 308 -16.99 2.31 -28.26
CA VAL A 308 -17.15 3.74 -27.97
C VAL A 308 -18.61 4.12 -28.23
N GLU A 309 -19.48 3.90 -27.25
CA GLU A 309 -20.84 4.44 -27.31
C GLU A 309 -21.38 4.85 -25.93
N LYS A 310 -22.19 5.91 -25.96
CA LYS A 310 -22.74 6.71 -24.86
C LYS A 310 -23.26 5.81 -23.72
N ASN A 311 -22.72 6.00 -22.51
CA ASN A 311 -22.97 5.23 -21.26
C ASN A 311 -22.10 3.96 -21.04
N TYR A 312 -20.85 4.08 -21.52
CA TYR A 312 -19.67 3.21 -21.64
C TYR A 312 -19.41 2.04 -20.66
N ASN A 313 -19.12 0.85 -21.22
CA ASN A 313 -18.59 -0.35 -20.55
C ASN A 313 -17.40 -1.00 -21.30
N CYS A 314 -16.49 -0.20 -21.86
CA CYS A 314 -15.10 -0.61 -22.06
C CYS A 314 -14.22 0.45 -21.40
N HIS A 315 -13.60 0.08 -20.28
CA HIS A 315 -12.90 1.06 -19.47
C HIS A 315 -11.39 0.88 -19.58
N ILE A 316 -10.70 1.81 -20.24
CA ILE A 316 -9.27 1.99 -19.97
C ILE A 316 -9.18 2.78 -18.67
N PHE A 317 -9.23 2.06 -17.55
CA PHE A 317 -8.97 2.69 -16.28
C PHE A 317 -7.46 2.89 -16.14
N ALA A 318 -7.03 4.15 -16.16
CA ALA A 318 -5.85 4.54 -15.40
C ALA A 318 -6.32 4.67 -13.96
N VAL A 319 -6.14 3.64 -13.14
CA VAL A 319 -6.46 3.80 -11.73
C VAL A 319 -5.31 4.53 -11.07
N PRO A 320 -5.53 5.77 -10.60
CA PRO A 320 -4.52 6.43 -9.82
C PRO A 320 -4.30 5.57 -8.58
N PHE A 321 -3.04 5.23 -8.30
CA PHE A 321 -2.65 4.42 -7.14
C PHE A 321 -3.41 4.83 -5.85
N TYR A 322 -3.65 6.13 -5.65
CA TYR A 322 -4.38 6.65 -4.49
C TYR A 322 -5.87 6.25 -4.39
N LYS A 323 -6.54 5.88 -5.50
CA LYS A 323 -7.96 5.46 -5.47
C LYS A 323 -8.13 4.01 -5.02
N ILE A 324 -7.13 3.16 -5.25
CA ILE A 324 -7.07 1.75 -4.80
C ILE A 324 -7.15 1.67 -3.26
N PHE A 325 -6.56 2.65 -2.57
CA PHE A 325 -6.39 2.61 -1.13
C PHE A 325 -7.46 3.34 -0.31
N LYS A 326 -8.29 4.21 -0.94
CA LYS A 326 -9.30 4.99 -0.21
C LYS A 326 -10.52 4.18 0.27
N ALA A 327 -10.69 2.93 -0.16
CA ALA A 327 -11.95 2.20 -0.02
C ALA A 327 -11.85 0.84 0.70
N PHE A 328 -10.67 0.43 1.21
CA PHE A 328 -10.48 -0.95 1.66
C PHE A 328 -10.02 -1.11 3.11
N PRO A 329 -10.68 -1.95 3.93
CA PRO A 329 -10.17 -2.29 5.25
C PRO A 329 -8.95 -3.21 5.12
N MET A 330 -7.77 -2.70 5.50
CA MET A 330 -6.49 -3.44 5.48
C MET A 330 -6.52 -4.79 6.20
N GLN A 331 -7.48 -4.98 7.12
CA GLN A 331 -7.75 -6.25 7.79
C GLN A 331 -7.94 -7.42 6.79
N TYR A 332 -8.57 -7.19 5.65
CA TYR A 332 -8.84 -8.25 4.67
C TYR A 332 -7.58 -8.70 3.92
N VAL A 333 -6.64 -7.78 3.65
CA VAL A 333 -5.34 -8.08 3.03
C VAL A 333 -4.51 -8.98 3.95
N LEU A 334 -4.48 -8.65 5.25
CA LEU A 334 -3.79 -9.43 6.27
C LEU A 334 -4.37 -10.85 6.39
N THR A 335 -5.69 -11.01 6.26
CA THR A 335 -6.33 -12.34 6.35
C THR A 335 -6.14 -13.22 5.11
N HIS A 336 -6.00 -12.67 3.90
CA HIS A 336 -5.99 -13.45 2.65
C HIS A 336 -4.60 -13.69 2.06
N PHE A 337 -3.58 -12.88 2.41
CA PHE A 337 -2.22 -13.03 1.88
C PHE A 337 -1.22 -13.67 2.85
N LEU A 338 -1.52 -13.76 4.15
CA LEU A 338 -0.55 -14.19 5.17
C LEU A 338 -0.73 -15.64 5.66
N TRP A 339 -1.26 -16.54 4.84
CA TRP A 339 -1.30 -17.96 5.21
C TRP A 339 -0.68 -18.86 4.16
N ASP A 340 0.57 -19.25 4.43
CA ASP A 340 1.14 -20.50 3.97
C ASP A 340 1.17 -21.48 5.15
N ARG A 341 0.03 -22.13 5.40
CA ARG A 341 -0.01 -23.50 5.93
C ARG A 341 -1.24 -24.20 5.38
N ALA A 342 -0.96 -25.32 4.72
CA ALA A 342 -1.84 -26.41 4.32
C ALA A 342 -2.65 -26.18 3.03
N ALA A 343 -2.14 -26.81 1.97
CA ALA A 343 -2.97 -27.56 1.03
C ALA A 343 -4.10 -28.29 1.78
N THR A 344 -5.27 -28.38 1.12
CA THR A 344 -6.49 -29.12 1.53
C THR A 344 -7.50 -28.36 2.42
N SER A 345 -8.23 -27.39 1.84
CA SER A 345 -9.71 -27.28 1.94
C SER A 345 -10.24 -26.00 1.25
N PRO A 346 -11.40 -26.05 0.56
CA PRO A 346 -12.00 -24.87 -0.05
C PRO A 346 -12.57 -23.94 1.03
N ILE A 347 -12.18 -22.66 1.00
CA ILE A 347 -12.80 -21.60 1.81
C ILE A 347 -14.23 -21.42 1.31
N LYS A 348 -15.19 -22.09 1.96
CA LYS A 348 -16.61 -21.79 1.83
C LYS A 348 -16.96 -20.70 2.84
N ASN A 349 -17.67 -19.67 2.35
CA ASN A 349 -18.44 -18.68 3.12
C ASN A 349 -17.71 -17.44 3.67
N THR A 350 -17.00 -16.70 2.81
CA THR A 350 -16.85 -15.25 3.01
C THR A 350 -17.77 -14.53 2.03
N PRO A 351 -18.77 -13.73 2.47
CA PRO A 351 -19.66 -13.03 1.55
C PRO A 351 -18.87 -11.98 0.74
N PRO A 352 -19.18 -11.80 -0.57
CA PRO A 352 -18.52 -10.79 -1.39
C PRO A 352 -18.83 -9.40 -0.86
N PHE A 353 -17.78 -8.61 -0.57
CA PHE A 353 -17.91 -7.21 -0.21
C PHE A 353 -18.33 -6.41 -1.45
N LYS A 354 -19.57 -5.92 -1.49
CA LYS A 354 -20.05 -5.02 -2.57
C LYS A 354 -19.65 -3.58 -2.26
N LEU A 355 -18.77 -3.01 -3.06
CA LEU A 355 -18.47 -1.58 -3.03
C LEU A 355 -19.66 -0.80 -3.62
N SER A 356 -20.45 -0.14 -2.77
CA SER A 356 -21.45 0.82 -3.23
C SER A 356 -20.77 2.10 -3.68
N LEU A 357 -20.70 2.34 -4.99
CA LEU A 357 -20.30 3.63 -5.56
C LEU A 357 -21.18 4.75 -5.00
N LEU A 358 -20.60 5.65 -4.21
CA LEU A 358 -21.20 6.93 -3.83
C LEU A 358 -21.51 7.71 -5.11
N LYS A 359 -22.78 7.71 -5.53
CA LYS A 359 -23.30 8.65 -6.53
C LYS A 359 -23.25 10.06 -5.91
N THR A 360 -22.22 10.84 -6.25
CA THR A 360 -22.26 12.29 -6.04
C THR A 360 -23.35 12.86 -6.92
N LYS A 361 -24.46 13.30 -6.31
CA LYS A 361 -25.44 14.19 -6.95
C LYS A 361 -24.71 15.48 -7.30
N GLN A 362 -24.60 15.79 -8.59
CA GLN A 362 -24.36 17.14 -9.05
C GLN A 362 -25.67 17.92 -8.92
N ASN A 363 -25.65 19.00 -8.14
CA ASN A 363 -26.52 20.14 -8.35
C ASN A 363 -25.72 21.21 -9.09
#